data_AF-A0A822G9K0-F1
#
_entry.id   AF-A0A822G9K0-F1
#
_cell.length_a   1.000
_cell.length_b   1.000
_cell.length_c   1.000
_cell.angle_alpha   90.00
_cell.angle_beta   90.00
_cell.angle_gamma   90.00
#
_symmetry.space_group_name_H-M   'P 1'
#
loop_
_entity.id
_entity.type
_entity.pdbx_description
1 polymer ?
#
loop_
_entity_poly.entity_id
_entity_poly.type
_entity_poly.pdbx_seq_one_letter_code
_entity_poly.pdbx_strand_id
1 'polypeptide(L)'
;RYHPFLRQKSTIKIAKILTTIATIFWILHGTSGFFLLEIQSTYGCSIYNEGFRNYVTYFYYLILTGALPITVSTFFSVLAYQNVRRIVRRQMPIRRRKLDQQLTAMILVRVGFLVIMTLPYLLQRIYTLG
;
A
#
# COMPACT_ATOMS: atom_id res chain seq x y z
N ARG A 1 -34.35 -14.26 8.10
CA ARG A 1 -33.64 -14.72 6.87
C ARG A 1 -32.56 -13.70 6.53
N TYR A 2 -31.30 -13.99 6.85
CA TYR A 2 -30.16 -13.12 6.50
C TYR A 2 -29.57 -13.62 5.19
N HIS A 3 -29.40 -12.75 4.19
CA HIS A 3 -28.80 -13.08 2.88
C HIS A 3 -27.27 -12.89 2.91
N PRO A 4 -26.47 -13.94 3.20
CA PRO A 4 -25.01 -13.86 3.22
C PRO A 4 -24.41 -13.49 1.84
N PHE A 5 -25.11 -13.83 0.76
CA PHE A 5 -24.69 -13.62 -0.62
C PHE A 5 -24.63 -12.12 -1.00
N LEU A 6 -25.51 -11.30 -0.43
CA LEU A 6 -25.53 -9.85 -0.67
C LEU A 6 -24.33 -9.17 0.00
N ARG A 7 -23.93 -9.64 1.18
CA ARG A 7 -22.77 -9.13 1.93
C ARG A 7 -21.43 -9.48 1.26
N GLN A 8 -21.35 -10.65 0.61
CA GLN A 8 -20.16 -11.07 -0.15
C GLN A 8 -20.08 -10.38 -1.53
N LYS A 9 -21.20 -10.14 -2.21
CA LYS A 9 -21.21 -9.37 -3.47
C LYS A 9 -20.91 -7.88 -3.27
N SER A 10 -21.25 -7.32 -2.11
CA SER A 10 -20.95 -5.92 -1.76
C SER A 10 -19.44 -5.69 -1.58
N THR A 11 -18.72 -6.62 -0.94
CA THR A 11 -17.27 -6.47 -0.69
C THR A 11 -16.43 -6.53 -1.96
N ILE A 12 -16.76 -7.40 -2.93
CA ILE A 12 -16.00 -7.48 -4.20
C ILE A 12 -16.24 -6.23 -5.08
N LYS A 13 -17.48 -5.73 -5.15
CA LYS A 13 -17.78 -4.50 -5.90
C LYS A 13 -17.08 -3.28 -5.29
N ILE A 14 -17.11 -3.15 -3.96
CA ILE A 14 -16.44 -2.06 -3.24
C ILE A 14 -14.93 -2.18 -3.39
N ALA A 15 -14.36 -3.38 -3.25
CA ALA A 15 -12.94 -3.61 -3.49
C ALA A 15 -12.55 -3.18 -4.92
N LYS A 16 -13.34 -3.55 -5.92
CA LYS A 16 -13.10 -3.17 -7.32
C LYS A 16 -13.13 -1.64 -7.50
N ILE A 17 -14.12 -0.96 -6.95
CA ILE A 17 -14.22 0.51 -7.00
C ILE A 17 -13.02 1.17 -6.31
N LEU A 18 -12.69 0.74 -5.09
CA LEU A 18 -11.53 1.25 -4.35
C LEU A 18 -10.23 1.03 -5.10
N THR A 19 -10.02 -0.16 -5.68
CA THR A 19 -8.83 -0.43 -6.48
C THR A 19 -8.79 0.43 -7.73
N THR A 20 -9.92 0.64 -8.42
CA THR A 20 -9.95 1.51 -9.62
C THR A 20 -9.62 2.96 -9.27
N ILE A 21 -10.23 3.50 -8.20
CA ILE A 21 -9.96 4.86 -7.73
C ILE A 21 -8.49 5.00 -7.32
N ALA A 22 -7.95 4.04 -6.57
CA ALA A 22 -6.55 4.05 -6.17
C ALA A 22 -5.62 4.01 -7.39
N THR A 23 -5.90 3.17 -8.39
CA THR A 23 -5.10 3.09 -9.62
C THR A 23 -5.11 4.41 -10.38
N ILE A 24 -6.28 5.04 -10.55
CA ILE A 24 -6.38 6.34 -11.23
C ILE A 24 -5.60 7.41 -10.47
N PHE A 25 -5.75 7.45 -9.14
CA PHE A 25 -5.01 8.38 -8.29
C PHE A 25 -3.49 8.20 -8.44
N TRP A 26 -3.00 6.96 -8.42
CA TRP A 26 -1.56 6.67 -8.59
C TRP A 26 -1.04 7.04 -9.98
N ILE A 27 -1.83 6.83 -11.05
CA ILE A 27 -1.45 7.24 -12.40
C ILE A 27 -1.37 8.77 -12.49
N LEU A 28 -2.37 9.49 -11.97
CA LEU A 28 -2.37 10.95 -11.99
C LEU A 28 -1.20 11.51 -11.19
N HIS A 29 -1.00 11.00 -9.97
CA HIS A 29 0.11 11.42 -9.10
C HIS A 29 1.48 11.12 -9.72
N GLY A 30 1.65 9.92 -10.29
CA GLY A 30 2.89 9.53 -10.99
C GLY A 30 3.17 10.40 -12.22
N THR A 31 2.13 10.74 -12.97
CA THR A 31 2.23 11.64 -14.13
C THR A 31 2.68 13.04 -13.71
N SER A 32 2.17 13.58 -12.59
CA SER A 32 2.63 14.88 -12.07
C SER A 32 4.12 14.89 -11.72
N GLY A 33 4.66 13.76 -11.23
CA GLY A 33 6.10 13.62 -10.98
C GLY A 33 6.94 13.67 -12.27
N PHE A 34 6.43 13.13 -13.38
CA PHE A 34 7.15 13.13 -14.66
C PHE A 34 7.39 14.54 -15.22
N PHE A 35 6.44 15.46 -15.05
CA PHE A 35 6.58 16.83 -15.53
C PHE A 35 7.57 17.68 -14.73
N LEU A 36 7.92 17.26 -13.51
CA LEU A 36 8.82 17.98 -12.60
C LEU A 36 10.26 17.44 -12.59
N LEU A 37 10.55 16.45 -13.44
CA LEU A 37 11.88 15.90 -13.66
C LEU A 37 12.60 16.68 -14.77
N GLU A 38 13.78 17.22 -14.47
CA GLU A 38 14.61 17.91 -15.45
C GLU A 38 15.97 17.22 -15.56
N ILE A 39 16.47 17.10 -16.79
CA ILE A 39 17.77 16.48 -17.06
C ILE A 39 18.84 17.55 -16.89
N GLN A 40 19.57 17.51 -15.77
CA GLN A 40 20.72 18.37 -15.54
C GLN A 40 22.01 17.66 -15.99
N SER A 41 22.85 18.37 -16.75
CA SER A 41 24.09 17.82 -17.32
C SER A 41 25.14 17.40 -16.28
N THR A 42 25.09 17.96 -15.07
CA THR A 42 26.07 17.74 -14.00
C THR A 42 25.72 16.60 -13.04
N TYR A 43 24.43 16.30 -12.81
CA TYR A 43 23.98 15.30 -11.84
C TYR A 43 22.98 14.29 -12.41
N GLY A 44 22.66 14.37 -13.70
CA GLY A 44 21.67 13.52 -14.37
C GLY A 44 20.23 13.99 -14.14
N CYS A 45 19.27 13.04 -14.13
CA CYS A 45 17.85 13.34 -13.95
C CYS A 45 17.59 13.70 -12.49
N SER A 46 17.33 14.98 -12.22
CA SER A 46 17.13 15.51 -10.87
C SER A 46 15.85 16.32 -10.80
N ILE A 47 15.26 16.37 -9.61
CA ILE A 47 14.06 17.15 -9.35
C ILE A 47 14.47 18.63 -9.28
N TYR A 48 13.94 19.45 -10.17
CA TYR A 48 14.26 20.88 -10.26
C TYR A 48 13.86 21.66 -8.99
N ASN A 49 12.69 21.33 -8.43
CA ASN A 49 12.12 22.09 -7.32
C ASN A 49 12.46 21.44 -5.96
N GLU A 50 13.22 22.14 -5.12
CA GLU A 50 13.59 21.66 -3.78
C GLU A 50 12.38 21.37 -2.88
N GLY A 51 11.29 22.13 -3.02
CA GLY A 51 10.04 21.86 -2.30
C GLY A 51 9.42 20.52 -2.69
N PHE A 52 9.45 20.19 -3.99
CA PHE A 52 8.99 18.88 -4.48
C PHE A 52 9.93 17.75 -4.06
N ARG A 53 11.25 18.01 -4.01
CA ARG A 53 12.25 17.06 -3.52
C ARG A 53 11.99 16.67 -2.05
N ASN A 54 11.70 17.66 -1.20
CA ASN A 54 11.35 17.42 0.19
C ASN A 54 10.02 16.69 0.34
N TYR A 55 9.00 17.07 -0.44
CA TYR A 55 7.72 16.35 -0.47
C TYR A 55 7.91 14.86 -0.84
N VAL A 56 8.68 14.58 -1.90
CA VAL A 56 8.92 13.20 -2.34
C VAL A 56 9.68 12.42 -1.26
N THR A 57 10.73 13.00 -0.70
CA THR A 57 11.61 12.31 0.26
C THR A 57 10.92 12.05 1.60
N TYR A 58 10.25 13.05 2.17
CA TYR A 58 9.68 12.96 3.53
C TYR A 58 8.22 12.54 3.57
N PHE A 59 7.43 12.87 2.55
CA PHE A 59 5.99 12.57 2.56
C PHE A 59 5.66 11.38 1.68
N TYR A 60 6.08 11.39 0.41
CA TYR A 60 5.71 10.35 -0.55
C TYR A 60 6.31 8.97 -0.20
N TYR A 61 7.62 8.92 0.06
CA TYR A 61 8.28 7.66 0.38
C TYR A 61 7.89 7.11 1.76
N LEU A 62 7.81 7.96 2.79
CA LEU A 62 7.50 7.49 4.14
C LEU A 62 6.01 7.19 4.33
N ILE A 63 5.13 8.11 3.92
CA ILE A 63 3.70 8.02 4.24
C ILE A 63 2.96 7.24 3.17
N LEU A 64 3.10 7.64 1.90
CA LEU A 64 2.28 7.09 0.81
C LEU A 64 2.68 5.65 0.43
N THR A 65 3.99 5.37 0.38
CA THR A 65 4.50 4.04 0.00
C THR A 65 4.87 3.16 1.19
N GLY A 66 5.12 3.75 2.37
CA GLY A 66 5.38 3.02 3.62
C GLY A 66 4.14 2.88 4.52
N ALA A 67 3.81 3.94 5.26
CA ALA A 67 2.82 3.90 6.34
C ALA A 67 1.40 3.54 5.88
N LEU A 68 0.95 4.08 4.73
CA LEU A 68 -0.38 3.86 4.20
C LEU A 68 -0.63 2.38 3.82
N PRO A 69 0.20 1.71 3.01
CA PRO A 69 -0.01 0.30 2.72
C PRO A 69 0.15 -0.59 3.97
N ILE A 70 1.01 -0.23 4.93
CA ILE A 70 1.14 -0.96 6.22
C ILE A 70 -0.18 -0.88 6.99
N THR A 71 -0.68 0.33 7.23
CA THR A 71 -1.88 0.56 8.04
C THR A 71 -3.11 -0.06 7.40
N VAL A 72 -3.28 0.10 6.08
CA VAL A 72 -4.37 -0.52 5.32
C VAL A 72 -4.27 -2.05 5.37
N SER A 73 -3.10 -2.62 5.12
CA SER A 73 -2.90 -4.07 5.15
C SER A 73 -3.13 -4.65 6.54
N THR A 74 -2.68 -3.95 7.59
CA THR A 74 -2.87 -4.36 8.98
C THR A 74 -4.35 -4.30 9.35
N PHE A 75 -5.04 -3.21 9.00
CA PHE A 75 -6.47 -3.05 9.24
C PHE A 75 -7.30 -4.14 8.56
N PHE A 76 -7.03 -4.42 7.28
CA PHE A 76 -7.69 -5.51 6.56
C PHE A 76 -7.34 -6.88 7.12
N SER A 77 -6.10 -7.10 7.56
CA SER A 77 -5.67 -8.36 8.19
C SER A 77 -6.38 -8.58 9.53
N VAL A 78 -6.51 -7.53 10.36
CA VAL A 78 -7.24 -7.58 11.62
C VAL A 78 -8.73 -7.82 11.38
N LEU A 79 -9.34 -7.13 10.41
CA LEU A 79 -10.73 -7.38 10.03
C LEU A 79 -10.93 -8.81 9.53
N ALA A 80 -10.05 -9.31 8.66
CA ALA A 80 -10.09 -10.69 8.18
C ALA A 80 -9.97 -11.68 9.36
N TYR A 81 -9.04 -11.45 10.29
CA TYR A 81 -8.85 -12.26 11.47
C TYR A 81 -10.08 -12.26 12.39
N GLN A 82 -10.67 -11.09 12.65
CA GLN A 82 -11.89 -10.97 13.45
C GLN A 82 -13.08 -11.67 12.78
N ASN A 83 -13.23 -11.51 11.45
CA ASN A 83 -14.26 -12.20 10.69
C ASN A 83 -14.07 -13.71 10.76
N VAL A 84 -12.85 -14.22 10.52
CA VAL A 84 -12.50 -15.65 10.64
C VAL A 84 -12.79 -16.15 12.06
N ARG A 85 -12.38 -15.46 13.12
CA ARG A 85 -12.62 -15.87 14.50
C ARG A 85 -14.12 -15.92 14.84
N ARG A 86 -14.90 -14.97 14.33
CA ARG A 86 -16.36 -14.92 14.49
C ARG A 86 -17.07 -16.04 13.68
N ILE A 87 -16.50 -16.41 12.53
CA ILE A 87 -16.97 -17.48 11.63
C ILE A 87 -16.60 -18.88 12.15
N VAL A 88 -15.45 -19.06 12.80
CA VAL A 88 -15.02 -20.35 13.39
C VAL A 88 -16.01 -20.83 14.44
N ARG A 89 -16.71 -19.92 15.14
CA ARG A 89 -17.85 -20.29 16.01
C ARG A 89 -19.07 -20.83 15.24
N ARG A 90 -19.10 -20.77 13.90
CA ARG A 90 -20.24 -21.14 13.03
C ARG A 90 -19.90 -22.18 11.94
N GLN A 91 -18.79 -22.93 12.04
CA GLN A 91 -18.41 -24.01 11.11
C GLN A 91 -18.40 -23.62 9.61
N MET A 92 -17.34 -22.95 9.15
CA MET A 92 -17.07 -22.77 7.71
C MET A 92 -15.83 -23.58 7.24
N PRO A 93 -15.77 -23.96 5.95
CA PRO A 93 -14.77 -24.90 5.44
C PRO A 93 -13.32 -24.38 5.54
N ILE A 94 -12.46 -25.23 6.09
CA ILE A 94 -11.04 -25.00 6.44
C ILE A 94 -10.21 -24.47 5.26
N ARG A 95 -10.59 -24.77 4.00
CA ARG A 95 -9.83 -24.45 2.79
C ARG A 95 -9.78 -22.95 2.48
N ARG A 96 -10.88 -22.19 2.66
CA ARG A 96 -10.89 -20.72 2.44
C ARG A 96 -10.04 -19.97 3.45
N ARG A 97 -9.96 -20.48 4.69
CA ARG A 97 -9.17 -19.88 5.77
C ARG A 97 -7.67 -19.86 5.47
N LYS A 98 -7.13 -20.94 4.91
CA LYS A 98 -5.71 -21.03 4.55
C LYS A 98 -5.34 -20.04 3.43
N LEU A 99 -6.24 -19.83 2.46
CA LEU A 99 -6.00 -18.88 1.36
C LEU A 99 -5.93 -17.44 1.85
N ASP A 100 -6.88 -16.99 2.68
CA ASP A 100 -6.86 -15.63 3.25
C ASP A 100 -5.63 -15.42 4.14
N GLN A 101 -5.23 -16.43 4.92
CA GLN A 101 -4.03 -16.37 5.76
C GLN A 101 -2.73 -16.35 4.95
N GLN A 102 -2.67 -17.06 3.83
CA GLN A 102 -1.54 -16.99 2.90
C GLN A 102 -1.44 -15.62 2.25
N LEU A 103 -2.58 -15.03 1.86
CA LEU A 103 -2.60 -13.72 1.23
C LEU A 103 -2.16 -12.62 2.20
N THR A 104 -2.59 -12.65 3.46
CA THR A 104 -2.13 -11.69 4.49
C THR A 104 -0.66 -11.89 4.84
N ALA A 105 -0.19 -13.14 4.96
CA ALA A 105 1.22 -13.44 5.18
C ALA A 105 2.11 -12.94 4.04
N MET A 106 1.69 -13.14 2.78
CA MET A 106 2.38 -12.63 1.59
C MET A 106 2.50 -11.10 1.62
N ILE A 107 1.42 -10.41 2.00
CA ILE A 107 1.42 -8.94 2.10
C ILE A 107 2.36 -8.47 3.22
N LEU A 108 2.32 -9.10 4.39
CA LEU A 108 3.21 -8.76 5.52
C LEU A 108 4.68 -8.92 5.15
N VAL A 109 5.04 -10.02 4.48
CA VAL A 109 6.41 -10.25 4.00
C VAL A 109 6.81 -9.19 2.98
N ARG A 110 5.95 -8.91 2.00
CA ARG A 110 6.21 -7.87 0.98
C ARG A 110 6.45 -6.50 1.61
N VAL A 111 5.64 -6.15 2.61
CA VAL A 111 5.75 -4.90 3.37
C VAL A 111 7.04 -4.87 4.19
N GLY A 112 7.37 -5.95 4.91
CA GLY A 112 8.61 -6.06 5.68
C GLY A 112 9.85 -5.91 4.80
N PHE A 113 9.89 -6.58 3.64
CA PHE A 113 10.95 -6.42 2.66
C PHE A 113 11.04 -4.98 2.13
N LEU A 114 9.90 -4.35 1.85
CA LEU A 114 9.87 -2.97 1.37
C LEU A 114 10.47 -2.03 2.42
N VAL A 115 10.07 -2.16 3.68
CA VAL A 115 10.62 -1.39 4.81
C VAL A 115 12.13 -1.60 4.94
N ILE A 116 12.60 -2.84 4.99
CA ILE A 116 14.04 -3.17 5.13
C ILE A 116 14.87 -2.60 3.99
N MET A 117 14.33 -2.58 2.76
CA MET A 117 15.05 -2.06 1.59
C MET A 117 14.96 -0.53 1.46
N THR A 118 13.84 0.08 1.86
CA THR A 118 13.64 1.54 1.72
C THR A 118 14.23 2.34 2.88
N LEU A 119 14.26 1.80 4.10
CA LEU A 119 14.89 2.46 5.26
C LEU A 119 16.35 2.88 5.02
N PRO A 120 17.27 1.99 4.60
CA PRO A 120 18.67 2.37 4.39
C PRO A 120 18.80 3.39 3.26
N TYR A 121 17.98 3.28 2.21
CA TYR A 121 17.94 4.24 1.12
C TYR A 121 17.48 5.63 1.59
N LEU A 122 16.46 5.69 2.45
CA LEU A 122 15.96 6.95 3.01
C LEU A 122 16.97 7.59 3.96
N LEU A 123 17.59 6.80 4.84
CA LEU A 123 18.65 7.27 5.74
C LEU A 123 19.83 7.82 4.95
N GLN A 124 20.28 7.11 3.90
CA GLN A 124 21.35 7.58 3.04
C GLN A 124 20.96 8.86 2.30
N ARG A 125 19.72 8.97 1.79
CA ARG A 125 19.25 10.20 1.14
C ARG A 125 19.21 11.37 2.11
N ILE A 126 18.66 11.20 3.30
CA ILE A 126 18.59 12.26 4.31
C ILE A 126 19.99 12.70 4.69
N TYR A 127 20.93 11.76 4.89
CA TYR A 127 22.31 12.06 5.24
C TYR A 127 23.09 12.77 4.11
N THR A 128 22.75 12.51 2.85
CA THR A 128 23.40 13.17 1.70
C THR A 128 22.78 14.53 1.38
N LEU A 129 21.53 14.76 1.75
CA LEU A 129 20.74 15.96 1.39
C LEU A 129 20.60 16.98 2.54
N GLY A 130 20.92 16.59 3.77
CA GLY A 130 21.01 17.47 4.94
C GLY A 130 22.44 17.78 5.29
#